data_AF-A0AAF0KJL3-F1
#
_entry.id   AF-A0AAF0KJL3-F1
#
_cell.length_a   1.000
_cell.length_b   1.000
_cell.length_c   1.000
_cell.angle_alpha   90.00
_cell.angle_beta   90.00
_cell.angle_gamma   90.00
#
_symmetry.space_group_name_H-M   'P 1'
#
loop_
_entity.id
_entity.type
_entity.pdbx_description
1 polymer ?
#
loop_
_entity_poly.entity_id
_entity_poly.type
_entity_poly.pdbx_seq_one_letter_code
_entity_poly.pdbx_strand_id
1 'polypeptide(L)'
;MASSITLENIVKRYGALPVIHGIDLQIEPGEFTVFVGPSGCGKSTLLRMIAGLEEISGGELRIDGTRVNDTAASKRGIAMVFQSYALYPHMSVYKNLAFGLETAGYKKQEIEERVQKAADILQIGPLLQRKPKALSGGQRQRVAIGRAIVREPKIFLFDEPLSNLDAELRVQMRVEIAKLHQTLGSTMIYVTHDQVEAMTMADKIVVLRDGRIMQVGRPLDLYNNPANQFVAGFIGSPKMNFLQASLSTSDSSRRTIDVAGRQIVLDRPLDAESGEKLTFGIRPEHIQPQSQSANLGEGTIQLVEHLGGSTVIYTSTSDGQPVTVLLEGQKPLRIGETVPLAFDLANAHVFGEDGRRV
;
A
#
# COMPACT_ATOMS: atom_id res chain seq x y z
N MET A 1 5.19 17.06 -19.15
CA MET A 1 3.77 16.64 -19.19
C MET A 1 3.73 15.18 -18.82
N ALA A 2 3.05 14.86 -17.71
CA ALA A 2 2.86 13.49 -17.25
C ALA A 2 1.93 12.71 -18.19
N SER A 3 1.93 11.38 -18.07
CA SER A 3 1.12 10.50 -18.92
C SER A 3 0.07 9.73 -18.12
N SER A 4 -1.08 9.53 -18.73
CA SER A 4 -2.12 8.64 -18.17
C SER A 4 -1.82 7.18 -18.49
N ILE A 5 -2.31 6.28 -17.64
CA ILE A 5 -2.24 4.83 -17.86
C ILE A 5 -3.63 4.24 -17.65
N THR A 6 -4.11 3.48 -18.62
CA THR A 6 -5.40 2.77 -18.56
C THR A 6 -5.16 1.28 -18.76
N LEU A 7 -5.67 0.48 -17.84
CA LEU A 7 -5.74 -0.97 -17.94
C LEU A 7 -7.22 -1.33 -18.13
N GLU A 8 -7.53 -2.02 -19.22
CA GLU A 8 -8.89 -2.46 -19.56
C GLU A 8 -8.89 -3.99 -19.61
N ASN A 9 -9.60 -4.61 -18.67
CA ASN A 9 -9.74 -6.06 -18.54
C ASN A 9 -8.39 -6.82 -18.67
N ILE A 10 -7.34 -6.31 -18.01
CA ILE A 10 -5.99 -6.90 -18.11
C ILE A 10 -5.97 -8.29 -17.49
N VAL A 11 -5.49 -9.27 -18.26
CA VAL A 11 -5.38 -10.68 -17.86
C VAL A 11 -3.93 -11.15 -18.04
N LYS A 12 -3.45 -11.93 -17.06
CA LYS A 12 -2.17 -12.64 -17.16
C LYS A 12 -2.35 -14.11 -16.83
N ARG A 13 -1.80 -14.98 -17.68
CA ARG A 13 -1.72 -16.42 -17.49
C ARG A 13 -0.27 -16.90 -17.72
N TYR A 14 0.18 -17.85 -16.91
CA TYR A 14 1.40 -18.60 -17.14
C TYR A 14 1.00 -20.05 -17.48
N GLY A 15 0.99 -20.36 -18.79
CA GLY A 15 0.38 -21.58 -19.28
C GLY A 15 -1.11 -21.64 -18.90
N ALA A 16 -1.51 -22.69 -18.19
CA ALA A 16 -2.90 -22.86 -17.73
C ALA A 16 -3.25 -21.97 -16.52
N LEU A 17 -2.26 -21.53 -15.73
CA LEU A 17 -2.46 -20.84 -14.45
C LEU A 17 -2.77 -19.34 -14.65
N PRO A 18 -4.00 -18.87 -14.38
CA PRO A 18 -4.30 -17.43 -14.33
C PRO A 18 -3.72 -16.80 -13.06
N VAL A 19 -3.10 -15.63 -13.21
CA VAL A 19 -2.50 -14.85 -12.09
C VAL A 19 -3.12 -13.46 -11.96
N ILE A 20 -3.60 -12.87 -13.06
CA ILE A 20 -4.35 -11.60 -13.06
C ILE A 20 -5.68 -11.84 -13.78
N HIS A 21 -6.79 -11.46 -13.13
CA HIS A 21 -8.14 -11.90 -13.49
C HIS A 21 -9.04 -10.78 -14.04
N GLY A 22 -8.58 -10.01 -15.03
CA GLY A 22 -9.35 -8.94 -15.64
C GLY A 22 -9.34 -7.71 -14.75
N ILE A 23 -8.23 -6.97 -14.76
CA ILE A 23 -8.07 -5.73 -13.99
C ILE A 23 -8.44 -4.53 -14.86
N ASP A 24 -9.39 -3.74 -14.36
CA ASP A 24 -9.70 -2.41 -14.84
C ASP A 24 -9.10 -1.36 -13.89
N LEU A 25 -8.27 -0.46 -14.41
CA LEU A 25 -7.63 0.58 -13.60
C LEU A 25 -7.28 1.79 -14.45
N GLN A 26 -7.61 2.98 -13.93
CA GLN A 26 -7.23 4.27 -14.49
C GLN A 26 -6.27 4.99 -13.53
N ILE A 27 -5.12 5.41 -14.06
CA ILE A 27 -4.11 6.22 -13.38
C ILE A 27 -4.00 7.55 -14.10
N GLU A 28 -4.24 8.64 -13.37
CA GLU A 28 -4.27 9.98 -13.92
C GLU A 28 -2.85 10.54 -14.16
N PRO A 29 -2.68 11.47 -15.12
CA PRO A 29 -1.39 12.12 -15.33
C PRO A 29 -0.85 12.79 -14.06
N GLY A 30 0.35 12.39 -13.64
CA GLY A 30 1.04 12.96 -12.48
C GLY A 30 0.62 12.33 -11.15
N GLU A 31 -0.30 11.37 -11.14
CA GLU A 31 -0.77 10.70 -9.93
C GLU A 31 0.31 9.78 -9.34
N PHE A 32 0.48 9.81 -8.03
CA PHE A 32 1.26 8.81 -7.28
C PHE A 32 0.34 7.66 -6.87
N THR A 33 0.36 6.58 -7.66
CA THR A 33 -0.41 5.37 -7.39
C THR A 33 0.44 4.31 -6.68
N VAL A 34 -0.05 3.78 -5.56
CA VAL A 34 0.61 2.70 -4.82
C VAL A 34 -0.19 1.40 -4.94
N PHE A 35 0.47 0.31 -5.34
CA PHE A 35 -0.08 -1.04 -5.34
C PHE A 35 0.33 -1.75 -4.04
N VAL A 36 -0.66 -2.20 -3.28
CA VAL A 36 -0.46 -2.96 -2.04
C VAL A 36 -1.23 -4.27 -2.06
N GLY A 37 -0.77 -5.21 -1.24
CA GLY A 37 -1.42 -6.51 -1.11
C GLY A 37 -0.44 -7.57 -0.59
N PRO A 38 -0.94 -8.76 -0.24
CA PRO A 38 -0.12 -9.87 0.23
C PRO A 38 0.97 -10.29 -0.76
N SER A 39 1.97 -11.01 -0.27
CA SER A 39 2.96 -11.66 -1.15
C SER A 39 2.24 -12.60 -2.13
N GLY A 40 2.64 -12.55 -3.40
CA GLY A 40 2.06 -13.40 -4.44
C GLY A 40 0.74 -12.91 -5.06
N CYS A 41 0.16 -11.78 -4.62
CA CYS A 41 -1.13 -11.32 -5.17
C CYS A 41 -1.06 -10.71 -6.59
N GLY A 42 0.12 -10.65 -7.22
CA GLY A 42 0.29 -10.21 -8.60
C GLY A 42 0.80 -8.77 -8.80
N LYS A 43 1.21 -8.05 -7.74
CA LYS A 43 1.69 -6.64 -7.84
C LYS A 43 2.85 -6.46 -8.83
N SER A 44 3.94 -7.19 -8.64
CA SER A 44 5.12 -7.09 -9.51
C SER A 44 4.83 -7.64 -10.92
N THR A 45 3.93 -8.62 -11.06
CA THR A 45 3.46 -9.09 -12.38
C THR A 45 2.74 -7.98 -13.12
N LEU A 46 1.81 -7.27 -12.45
CA LEU A 46 1.10 -6.13 -13.01
C LEU A 46 2.07 -5.01 -13.40
N LEU A 47 3.02 -4.68 -12.52
CA LEU A 47 4.03 -3.66 -12.77
C LEU A 47 4.91 -4.01 -13.99
N ARG A 48 5.34 -5.27 -14.12
CA ARG A 48 6.15 -5.75 -15.26
C ARG A 48 5.36 -5.77 -16.57
N MET A 49 4.07 -6.06 -16.53
CA MET A 49 3.20 -5.92 -17.71
C MET A 49 3.09 -4.47 -18.17
N ILE A 50 2.95 -3.52 -17.24
CA ILE A 50 2.98 -2.08 -17.56
C ILE A 50 4.32 -1.67 -18.17
N ALA A 51 5.43 -2.15 -17.57
CA ALA A 51 6.78 -1.89 -18.07
C ALA A 51 7.08 -2.50 -19.45
N GLY A 52 6.33 -3.52 -19.88
CA GLY A 52 6.60 -4.29 -21.10
C GLY A 52 7.70 -5.34 -20.93
N LEU A 53 7.94 -5.76 -19.68
CA LEU A 53 8.86 -6.85 -19.33
C LEU A 53 8.15 -8.20 -19.20
N GLU A 54 6.83 -8.19 -19.25
CA GLU A 54 5.96 -9.35 -19.18
C GLU A 54 4.83 -9.19 -20.20
N GLU A 55 4.53 -10.22 -20.96
CA GLU A 55 3.45 -10.19 -21.96
C GLU A 55 2.07 -10.18 -21.29
N ILE A 56 1.14 -9.42 -21.87
CA ILE A 56 -0.27 -9.38 -21.45
C ILE A 56 -1.02 -10.49 -22.18
N SER A 57 -1.68 -11.37 -21.43
CA SER A 57 -2.41 -12.52 -22.01
C SER A 57 -3.80 -12.13 -22.56
N GLY A 58 -4.39 -11.04 -22.08
CA GLY A 58 -5.68 -10.52 -22.54
C GLY A 58 -5.95 -9.12 -21.99
N GLY A 59 -6.88 -8.40 -22.62
CA GLY A 59 -7.16 -7.01 -22.31
C GLY A 59 -6.24 -6.01 -23.00
N GLU A 60 -6.39 -4.73 -22.67
CA GLU A 60 -5.67 -3.63 -23.30
C GLU A 60 -4.96 -2.76 -22.26
N LEU A 61 -3.69 -2.46 -22.53
CA LEU A 61 -2.91 -1.46 -21.80
C LEU A 61 -2.74 -0.25 -22.71
N ARG A 62 -3.18 0.91 -22.24
CA ARG A 62 -3.06 2.18 -22.95
C ARG A 62 -2.20 3.16 -22.15
N ILE A 63 -1.34 3.88 -22.86
CA ILE A 63 -0.58 5.03 -22.33
C ILE A 63 -0.96 6.24 -23.19
N ASP A 64 -1.48 7.29 -22.57
CA ASP A 64 -2.02 8.46 -23.28
C ASP A 64 -3.01 8.05 -24.40
N GLY A 65 -3.90 7.11 -24.10
CA GLY A 65 -4.90 6.56 -25.03
C GLY A 65 -4.36 5.58 -26.09
N THR A 66 -3.05 5.49 -26.27
CA THR A 66 -2.42 4.61 -27.26
C THR A 66 -2.23 3.21 -26.68
N ARG A 67 -2.73 2.17 -27.37
CA ARG A 67 -2.53 0.76 -26.98
C ARG A 67 -1.05 0.37 -27.12
N VAL A 68 -0.44 -0.15 -26.05
CA VAL A 68 1.00 -0.46 -25.98
C VAL A 68 1.33 -1.91 -25.66
N ASN A 69 0.36 -2.83 -25.69
CA ASN A 69 0.58 -4.25 -25.37
C ASN A 69 1.82 -4.84 -26.07
N ASP A 70 1.96 -4.57 -27.37
CA ASP A 70 3.02 -5.10 -28.24
C ASP A 70 4.22 -4.14 -28.38
N THR A 71 4.18 -2.98 -27.71
CA THR A 71 5.27 -2.02 -27.72
C THR A 71 6.40 -2.52 -26.82
N ALA A 72 7.61 -2.64 -27.38
CA ALA A 72 8.80 -3.01 -26.63
C ALA A 72 9.05 -2.06 -25.44
N ALA A 73 9.52 -2.59 -24.30
CA ALA A 73 9.76 -1.83 -23.07
C ALA A 73 10.55 -0.53 -23.27
N SER A 74 11.59 -0.56 -24.12
CA SER A 74 12.43 0.62 -24.43
C SER A 74 11.71 1.75 -25.15
N LYS A 75 10.57 1.47 -25.81
CA LYS A 75 9.75 2.42 -26.57
C LYS A 75 8.51 2.90 -25.82
N ARG A 76 8.26 2.42 -24.58
CA ARG A 76 7.08 2.81 -23.80
C ARG A 76 7.20 4.15 -23.07
N GLY A 77 8.38 4.77 -23.06
CA GLY A 77 8.59 6.03 -22.34
C GLY A 77 8.53 5.89 -20.80
N ILE A 78 8.74 4.67 -20.30
CA ILE A 78 8.70 4.30 -18.89
C ILE A 78 10.13 4.08 -18.38
N ALA A 79 10.40 4.47 -17.13
CA ALA A 79 11.57 3.98 -16.41
C ALA A 79 11.16 3.15 -15.19
N MET A 80 11.90 2.07 -14.96
CA MET A 80 11.66 1.15 -13.84
C MET A 80 12.86 1.15 -12.88
N VAL A 81 12.57 1.22 -11.59
CA VAL A 81 13.52 1.06 -10.48
C VAL A 81 13.23 -0.28 -9.81
N PHE A 82 14.19 -1.20 -9.93
CA PHE A 82 14.08 -2.57 -9.40
C PHE A 82 14.44 -2.64 -7.92
N GLN A 83 13.85 -3.62 -7.22
CA GLN A 83 14.11 -3.94 -5.82
C GLN A 83 15.61 -4.12 -5.48
N SER A 84 16.37 -4.76 -6.37
CA SER A 84 17.81 -5.03 -6.17
C SER A 84 18.71 -3.87 -6.62
N TYR A 85 18.14 -2.73 -7.02
CA TYR A 85 18.79 -1.55 -7.63
C TYR A 85 19.45 -1.79 -9.00
N ALA A 86 19.81 -3.05 -9.29
CA ALA A 86 20.41 -3.50 -10.55
C ALA A 86 21.60 -2.65 -11.03
N LEU A 87 22.40 -2.11 -10.11
CA LEU A 87 23.56 -1.26 -10.43
C LEU A 87 24.71 -2.09 -11.01
N TYR A 88 25.44 -1.53 -11.97
CA TYR A 88 26.64 -2.15 -12.52
C TYR A 88 27.82 -1.97 -11.55
N PRO A 89 28.29 -3.04 -10.88
CA PRO A 89 29.24 -2.93 -9.76
C PRO A 89 30.65 -2.52 -10.19
N HIS A 90 30.98 -2.74 -11.47
CA HIS A 90 32.27 -2.42 -12.06
C HIS A 90 32.35 -0.97 -12.57
N MET A 91 31.22 -0.29 -12.69
CA MET A 91 31.10 1.10 -13.16
C MET A 91 31.05 2.09 -11.98
N SER A 92 31.50 3.32 -12.19
CA SER A 92 31.27 4.41 -11.23
C SER A 92 29.79 4.84 -11.23
N VAL A 93 29.39 5.68 -10.26
CA VAL A 93 28.04 6.28 -10.24
C VAL A 93 27.76 7.06 -11.52
N TYR A 94 28.69 7.92 -11.97
CA TYR A 94 28.56 8.64 -13.23
C TYR A 94 28.29 7.70 -14.40
N LYS A 95 29.11 6.64 -14.53
CA LYS A 95 28.97 5.65 -15.62
C LYS A 95 27.64 4.88 -15.51
N ASN A 96 27.18 4.57 -14.29
CA ASN A 96 25.88 3.93 -14.09
C ASN A 96 24.74 4.79 -14.66
N LEU A 97 24.77 6.11 -14.41
CA LEU A 97 23.78 7.06 -14.92
C LEU A 97 23.94 7.26 -16.45
N ALA A 98 25.16 7.46 -16.93
CA ALA A 98 25.44 7.75 -18.34
C ALA A 98 25.14 6.57 -19.30
N PHE A 99 25.36 5.32 -18.85
CA PHE A 99 25.33 4.13 -19.71
C PHE A 99 24.08 4.00 -20.58
N GLY A 100 22.91 4.29 -20.01
CA GLY A 100 21.63 4.17 -20.72
C GLY A 100 21.42 5.23 -21.81
N LEU A 101 22.10 6.37 -21.70
CA LEU A 101 22.11 7.47 -22.68
C LEU A 101 23.18 7.22 -23.75
N GLU A 102 24.36 6.74 -23.35
CA GLU A 102 25.45 6.35 -24.27
C GLU A 102 24.95 5.28 -25.27
N THR A 103 24.27 4.25 -24.76
CA THR A 103 23.69 3.17 -25.59
C THR A 103 22.62 3.70 -26.56
N ALA A 104 21.94 4.79 -26.19
CA ALA A 104 20.92 5.42 -27.03
C ALA A 104 21.51 6.45 -28.01
N GLY A 105 22.84 6.63 -28.04
CA GLY A 105 23.53 7.49 -29.01
C GLY A 105 23.47 8.99 -28.70
N TYR A 106 23.18 9.38 -27.45
CA TYR A 106 23.19 10.79 -27.05
C TYR A 106 24.59 11.39 -27.14
N LYS A 107 24.68 12.70 -27.42
CA LYS A 107 25.97 13.39 -27.47
C LYS A 107 26.57 13.51 -26.07
N LYS A 108 27.89 13.50 -25.98
CA LYS A 108 28.62 13.59 -24.70
C LYS A 108 28.17 14.77 -23.83
N GLN A 109 27.98 15.94 -24.44
CA GLN A 109 27.53 17.14 -23.73
C GLN A 109 26.11 16.97 -23.14
N GLU A 110 25.18 16.39 -23.90
CA GLU A 110 23.81 16.13 -23.43
C GLU A 110 23.80 15.11 -22.27
N ILE A 111 24.70 14.12 -22.34
CA ILE A 111 24.88 13.14 -21.26
C ILE A 111 25.36 13.84 -19.99
N GLU A 112 26.41 14.67 -20.08
CA GLU A 112 26.96 15.41 -18.95
C GLU A 112 25.90 16.30 -18.30
N GLU A 113 25.14 17.06 -19.09
CA GLU A 113 24.05 17.93 -18.61
C GLU A 113 22.96 17.13 -17.88
N ARG A 114 22.50 16.02 -18.47
CA ARG A 114 21.46 15.15 -17.87
C ARG A 114 21.94 14.47 -16.60
N VAL A 115 23.18 13.97 -16.59
CA VAL A 115 23.78 13.34 -15.41
C VAL A 115 23.94 14.35 -14.28
N GLN A 116 24.40 15.57 -14.58
CA GLN A 116 24.55 16.62 -13.57
C GLN A 116 23.19 17.03 -12.99
N LYS A 117 22.19 17.28 -13.85
CA LYS A 117 20.82 17.58 -13.41
C LYS A 117 20.25 16.49 -12.50
N ALA A 118 20.40 15.22 -12.86
CA ALA A 118 19.97 14.11 -12.01
C ALA A 118 20.77 14.03 -10.70
N ALA A 119 22.07 14.33 -10.74
CA ALA A 119 22.93 14.34 -9.57
C ALA A 119 22.55 15.45 -8.58
N ASP A 120 22.11 16.61 -9.07
CA ASP A 120 21.67 17.74 -8.26
C ASP A 120 20.32 17.44 -7.59
N ILE A 121 19.34 16.94 -8.35
CA ILE A 121 18.02 16.54 -7.83
C ILE A 121 18.16 15.51 -6.71
N LEU A 122 19.05 14.54 -6.86
CA LEU A 122 19.23 13.44 -5.91
C LEU A 122 20.33 13.71 -4.87
N GLN A 123 21.01 14.84 -4.94
CA GLN A 123 22.14 15.20 -4.08
C GLN A 123 23.24 14.13 -4.05
N ILE A 124 23.59 13.58 -5.22
CA ILE A 124 24.62 12.55 -5.39
C ILE A 124 25.88 13.04 -6.11
N GLY A 125 26.00 14.35 -6.37
CA GLY A 125 27.17 14.97 -7.02
C GLY A 125 28.53 14.51 -6.47
N PRO A 126 28.77 14.59 -5.14
CA PRO A 126 30.02 14.11 -4.53
C PRO A 126 30.30 12.61 -4.69
N LEU A 127 29.30 11.82 -5.09
CA LEU A 127 29.38 10.37 -5.22
C LEU A 127 29.68 9.92 -6.65
N LEU A 128 29.66 10.81 -7.65
CA LEU A 128 29.75 10.48 -9.08
C LEU A 128 30.97 9.61 -9.44
N GLN A 129 32.10 9.81 -8.76
CA GLN A 129 33.34 9.05 -9.02
C GLN A 129 33.44 7.74 -8.22
N ARG A 130 32.56 7.51 -7.24
CA ARG A 130 32.57 6.28 -6.42
C ARG A 130 31.98 5.11 -7.20
N LYS A 131 32.32 3.89 -6.77
CA LYS A 131 31.68 2.64 -7.24
C LYS A 131 30.58 2.21 -6.26
N PRO A 132 29.56 1.42 -6.69
CA PRO A 132 28.44 1.00 -5.83
C PRO A 132 28.83 0.34 -4.50
N LYS A 133 29.96 -0.40 -4.47
CA LYS A 133 30.46 -1.04 -3.24
C LYS A 133 30.89 -0.05 -2.15
N ALA A 134 31.17 1.21 -2.51
CA ALA A 134 31.59 2.27 -1.59
C ALA A 134 30.45 3.22 -1.19
N LEU A 135 29.20 2.80 -1.40
CA LEU A 135 28.00 3.59 -1.11
C LEU A 135 27.17 2.93 0.01
N SER A 136 26.44 3.75 0.79
CA SER A 136 25.40 3.25 1.69
C SER A 136 24.18 2.71 0.93
N GLY A 137 23.25 2.05 1.63
CA GLY A 137 22.00 1.55 1.04
C GLY A 137 21.19 2.66 0.35
N GLY A 138 20.98 3.79 1.04
CA GLY A 138 20.20 4.92 0.51
C GLY A 138 20.93 5.61 -0.63
N GLN A 139 22.25 5.69 -0.59
CA GLN A 139 23.05 6.21 -1.71
C GLN A 139 22.91 5.31 -2.95
N ARG A 140 22.98 3.98 -2.81
CA ARG A 140 22.74 3.07 -3.94
C ARG A 140 21.35 3.23 -4.52
N GLN A 141 20.34 3.41 -3.66
CA GLN A 141 18.98 3.66 -4.11
C GLN A 141 18.87 4.96 -4.89
N ARG A 142 19.42 6.08 -4.37
CA ARG A 142 19.47 7.36 -5.11
C ARG A 142 20.14 7.19 -6.47
N VAL A 143 21.24 6.45 -6.56
CA VAL A 143 21.90 6.16 -7.84
C VAL A 143 20.98 5.36 -8.78
N ALA A 144 20.24 4.36 -8.28
CA ALA A 144 19.30 3.60 -9.09
C ALA A 144 18.14 4.46 -9.63
N ILE A 145 17.61 5.36 -8.79
CA ILE A 145 16.63 6.36 -9.19
C ILE A 145 17.24 7.32 -10.22
N GLY A 146 18.49 7.74 -10.03
CA GLY A 146 19.22 8.62 -10.96
C GLY A 146 19.31 8.02 -12.36
N ARG A 147 19.56 6.71 -12.46
CA ARG A 147 19.55 5.98 -13.74
C ARG A 147 18.20 6.04 -14.46
N ALA A 148 17.10 6.11 -13.71
CA ALA A 148 15.77 6.30 -14.28
C ALA A 148 15.55 7.76 -14.71
N ILE A 149 15.93 8.73 -13.87
CA ILE A 149 15.69 10.16 -14.09
C ILE A 149 16.44 10.72 -15.30
N VAL A 150 17.68 10.29 -15.57
CA VAL A 150 18.47 10.83 -16.69
C VAL A 150 17.81 10.67 -18.06
N ARG A 151 16.87 9.72 -18.18
CA ARG A 151 16.07 9.49 -19.40
C ARG A 151 14.83 10.39 -19.49
N GLU A 152 14.54 11.18 -18.47
CA GLU A 152 13.37 12.06 -18.37
C GLU A 152 12.05 11.36 -18.75
N PRO A 153 11.75 10.20 -18.15
CA PRO A 153 10.54 9.43 -18.48
C PRO A 153 9.29 10.16 -17.99
N LYS A 154 8.16 9.93 -18.66
CA LYS A 154 6.86 10.47 -18.22
C LYS A 154 6.22 9.63 -17.10
N ILE A 155 6.65 8.38 -16.98
CA ILE A 155 6.13 7.38 -16.04
C ILE A 155 7.31 6.71 -15.32
N PHE A 156 7.23 6.67 -13.99
CA PHE A 156 8.15 5.90 -13.15
C PHE A 156 7.45 4.69 -12.54
N LEU A 157 8.11 3.54 -12.57
CA LEU A 157 7.67 2.31 -11.91
C LEU A 157 8.68 1.93 -10.83
N PHE A 158 8.22 1.73 -9.60
CA PHE A 158 9.06 1.31 -8.48
C PHE A 158 8.59 -0.05 -7.96
N ASP A 159 9.48 -1.05 -7.99
CA ASP A 159 9.21 -2.41 -7.50
C ASP A 159 9.89 -2.61 -6.14
N GLU A 160 9.16 -2.43 -5.05
CA GLU A 160 9.63 -2.56 -3.65
C GLU A 160 10.98 -1.86 -3.38
N PRO A 161 11.14 -0.57 -3.73
CA PRO A 161 12.46 0.06 -3.76
C PRO A 161 13.08 0.27 -2.37
N LEU A 162 12.32 0.09 -1.29
CA LEU A 162 12.72 0.30 0.11
C LEU A 162 12.88 -1.00 0.91
N SER A 163 12.59 -2.17 0.33
CA SER A 163 12.55 -3.44 1.07
C SER A 163 13.89 -3.81 1.72
N ASN A 164 15.00 -3.43 1.08
CA ASN A 164 16.37 -3.80 1.47
C ASN A 164 17.04 -2.80 2.43
N LEU A 165 16.28 -1.82 2.94
CA LEU A 165 16.80 -0.77 3.84
C LEU A 165 16.34 -1.01 5.28
N ASP A 166 17.11 -0.52 6.24
CA ASP A 166 16.71 -0.47 7.65
C ASP A 166 15.59 0.55 7.90
N ALA A 167 14.95 0.47 9.07
CA ALA A 167 13.76 1.27 9.39
C ALA A 167 14.01 2.79 9.34
N GLU A 168 15.13 3.26 9.87
CA GLU A 168 15.47 4.70 9.89
C GLU A 168 15.64 5.22 8.46
N LEU A 169 16.38 4.48 7.65
CA LEU A 169 16.63 4.85 6.27
C LEU A 169 15.36 4.76 5.41
N ARG A 170 14.45 3.81 5.69
CA ARG A 170 13.13 3.77 5.01
C ARG A 170 12.34 5.05 5.27
N VAL A 171 12.29 5.54 6.52
CA VAL A 171 11.60 6.79 6.85
C VAL A 171 12.18 7.95 6.02
N GLN A 172 13.50 8.10 6.01
CA GLN A 172 14.16 9.15 5.26
C GLN A 172 13.86 9.04 3.75
N MET A 173 14.01 7.85 3.18
CA MET A 173 13.84 7.66 1.74
C MET A 173 12.39 7.80 1.27
N ARG A 174 11.39 7.49 2.10
CA ARG A 174 9.98 7.81 1.80
C ARG A 174 9.77 9.30 1.57
N VAL A 175 10.31 10.12 2.48
CA VAL A 175 10.22 11.59 2.36
C VAL A 175 10.90 12.07 1.08
N GLU A 176 12.06 11.50 0.74
CA GLU A 176 12.78 11.86 -0.49
C GLU A 176 12.01 11.45 -1.76
N ILE A 177 11.38 10.27 -1.79
CA ILE A 177 10.57 9.82 -2.93
C ILE A 177 9.33 10.71 -3.09
N ALA A 178 8.65 11.08 -2.00
CA ALA A 178 7.52 12.00 -2.05
C ALA A 178 7.93 13.39 -2.58
N LYS A 179 9.07 13.94 -2.12
CA LYS A 179 9.61 15.20 -2.64
C LYS A 179 10.02 15.10 -4.11
N LEU A 180 10.57 13.96 -4.50
CA LEU A 180 10.95 13.70 -5.89
C LEU A 180 9.72 13.72 -6.80
N HIS A 181 8.63 13.09 -6.39
CA HIS A 181 7.36 13.12 -7.11
C HIS A 181 6.86 14.55 -7.30
N GLN A 182 6.84 15.37 -6.24
CA GLN A 182 6.47 16.78 -6.32
C GLN A 182 7.37 17.58 -7.27
N THR A 183 8.67 17.29 -7.29
CA THR A 183 9.66 17.97 -8.13
C THR A 183 9.50 17.61 -9.61
N LEU A 184 9.24 16.33 -9.91
CA LEU A 184 9.17 15.83 -11.29
C LEU A 184 7.79 15.97 -11.92
N GLY A 185 6.72 15.97 -11.11
CA GLY A 185 5.33 16.00 -11.58
C GLY A 185 4.97 14.88 -12.55
N SER A 186 5.74 13.78 -12.54
CA SER A 186 5.57 12.62 -13.44
C SER A 186 4.65 11.59 -12.81
N THR A 187 3.99 10.77 -13.61
CA THR A 187 3.14 9.68 -13.11
C THR A 187 3.99 8.61 -12.45
N MET A 188 3.63 8.19 -11.23
CA MET A 188 4.40 7.18 -10.49
C MET A 188 3.53 6.01 -10.09
N ILE A 189 4.00 4.79 -10.37
CA ILE A 189 3.43 3.56 -9.83
C ILE A 189 4.47 2.95 -8.89
N TYR A 190 4.05 2.67 -7.67
CA TYR A 190 4.92 2.17 -6.62
C TYR A 190 4.34 0.90 -6.01
N VAL A 191 5.11 -0.17 -5.95
CA VAL A 191 4.71 -1.45 -5.35
C VAL A 191 5.38 -1.59 -3.99
N THR A 192 4.60 -1.96 -2.98
CA THR A 192 5.13 -2.24 -1.64
C THR A 192 4.29 -3.26 -0.87
N HIS A 193 4.92 -3.83 0.15
CA HIS A 193 4.27 -4.62 1.20
C HIS A 193 4.09 -3.82 2.50
N ASP A 194 4.70 -2.63 2.61
CA ASP A 194 4.61 -1.76 3.77
C ASP A 194 3.41 -0.83 3.63
N GLN A 195 2.47 -0.93 4.56
CA GLN A 195 1.26 -0.12 4.54
C GLN A 195 1.54 1.35 4.83
N VAL A 196 2.53 1.66 5.66
CA VAL A 196 2.91 3.04 6.00
C VAL A 196 3.48 3.73 4.77
N GLU A 197 4.26 3.02 3.94
CA GLU A 197 4.67 3.54 2.63
C GLU A 197 3.47 3.98 1.78
N ALA A 198 2.46 3.13 1.64
CA ALA A 198 1.27 3.45 0.87
C ALA A 198 0.45 4.60 1.47
N MET A 199 0.27 4.60 2.79
CA MET A 199 -0.55 5.60 3.48
C MET A 199 0.07 7.01 3.48
N THR A 200 1.40 7.10 3.42
CA THR A 200 2.12 8.39 3.53
C THR A 200 2.51 9.01 2.20
N MET A 201 2.57 8.24 1.11
CA MET A 201 3.08 8.73 -0.19
C MET A 201 2.02 8.76 -1.30
N ALA A 202 0.98 7.93 -1.22
CA ALA A 202 0.06 7.74 -2.33
C ALA A 202 -1.00 8.84 -2.42
N ASP A 203 -1.28 9.29 -3.63
CA ASP A 203 -2.54 9.96 -3.96
C ASP A 203 -3.68 8.93 -4.06
N LYS A 204 -3.37 7.75 -4.61
CA LYS A 204 -4.30 6.64 -4.85
C LYS A 204 -3.64 5.31 -4.47
N ILE A 205 -4.35 4.49 -3.69
CA ILE A 205 -3.95 3.13 -3.35
C ILE A 205 -4.82 2.14 -4.13
N VAL A 206 -4.19 1.12 -4.70
CA VAL A 206 -4.85 -0.05 -5.30
C VAL A 206 -4.52 -1.26 -4.44
N VAL A 207 -5.54 -1.82 -3.79
CA VAL A 207 -5.39 -3.03 -2.97
C VAL A 207 -5.66 -4.26 -3.82
N LEU A 208 -4.67 -5.14 -3.92
CA LEU A 208 -4.70 -6.37 -4.69
C LEU A 208 -4.76 -7.60 -3.79
N ARG A 209 -5.61 -8.56 -4.17
CA ARG A 209 -5.67 -9.90 -3.56
C ARG A 209 -5.92 -10.92 -4.67
N ASP A 210 -5.14 -11.99 -4.67
CA ASP A 210 -5.34 -13.14 -5.57
C ASP A 210 -5.59 -12.71 -7.03
N GLY A 211 -4.79 -11.76 -7.54
CA GLY A 211 -4.87 -11.28 -8.92
C GLY A 211 -6.05 -10.37 -9.26
N ARG A 212 -6.78 -9.88 -8.24
CA ARG A 212 -7.95 -9.00 -8.36
C ARG A 212 -7.76 -7.71 -7.57
N ILE A 213 -8.35 -6.63 -8.06
CA ILE A 213 -8.49 -5.39 -7.30
C ILE A 213 -9.62 -5.57 -6.30
N MET A 214 -9.32 -5.35 -5.02
CA MET A 214 -10.30 -5.39 -3.93
C MET A 214 -10.92 -4.03 -3.66
N GLN A 215 -10.13 -2.97 -3.80
CA GLN A 215 -10.57 -1.58 -3.64
C GLN A 215 -9.51 -0.63 -4.23
N VAL A 216 -9.97 0.50 -4.75
CA VAL A 216 -9.15 1.64 -5.19
C VAL A 216 -9.69 2.90 -4.53
N GLY A 217 -8.80 3.82 -4.14
CA GLY A 217 -9.20 5.09 -3.53
C GLY A 217 -8.05 5.79 -2.83
N ARG A 218 -8.35 6.90 -2.16
CA ARG A 218 -7.36 7.66 -1.38
C ARG A 218 -7.01 6.93 -0.08
N PRO A 219 -5.81 7.13 0.49
CA PRO A 219 -5.38 6.45 1.71
C PRO A 219 -6.42 6.44 2.85
N LEU A 220 -6.94 7.62 3.21
CA LEU A 220 -7.93 7.74 4.29
C LEU A 220 -9.30 7.19 3.90
N ASP A 221 -9.66 7.16 2.62
CA ASP A 221 -10.91 6.54 2.17
C ASP A 221 -10.86 5.03 2.35
N LEU A 222 -9.72 4.39 2.05
CA LEU A 222 -9.54 2.95 2.28
C LEU A 222 -9.52 2.60 3.77
N TYR A 223 -8.88 3.45 4.57
CA TYR A 223 -8.78 3.23 6.01
C TYR A 223 -10.13 3.45 6.71
N ASN A 224 -10.85 4.53 6.42
CA ASN A 224 -12.12 4.86 7.05
C ASN A 224 -13.30 4.11 6.42
N ASN A 225 -13.23 3.79 5.13
CA ASN A 225 -14.32 3.18 4.37
C ASN A 225 -13.87 1.94 3.58
N PRO A 226 -13.38 0.89 4.25
CA PRO A 226 -13.04 -0.36 3.58
C PRO A 226 -14.30 -1.02 3.01
N ALA A 227 -14.26 -1.40 1.73
CA ALA A 227 -15.40 -2.00 1.02
C ALA A 227 -15.65 -3.47 1.44
N ASN A 228 -14.65 -4.13 2.01
CA ASN A 228 -14.72 -5.52 2.44
C ASN A 228 -13.76 -5.79 3.61
N GLN A 229 -14.01 -6.88 4.32
CA GLN A 229 -13.27 -7.31 5.50
C GLN A 229 -11.76 -7.45 5.22
N PHE A 230 -11.39 -7.90 4.03
CA PHE A 230 -9.98 -8.05 3.68
C PHE A 230 -9.27 -6.70 3.62
N VAL A 231 -9.84 -5.68 2.95
CA VAL A 231 -9.25 -4.34 2.92
C VAL A 231 -9.19 -3.75 4.33
N ALA A 232 -10.25 -3.94 5.12
CA ALA A 232 -10.32 -3.48 6.51
C ALA A 232 -9.22 -4.08 7.40
N GLY A 233 -8.88 -5.36 7.19
CA GLY A 233 -7.84 -6.06 7.94
C GLY A 233 -6.44 -5.90 7.34
N PHE A 234 -6.34 -5.46 6.09
CA PHE A 234 -5.07 -5.25 5.39
C PHE A 234 -4.55 -3.82 5.51
N ILE A 235 -5.41 -2.81 5.63
CA ILE A 235 -5.03 -1.40 5.80
C ILE A 235 -5.17 -1.00 7.27
N GLY A 236 -4.05 -0.69 7.91
CA GLY A 236 -3.93 -0.35 9.33
C GLY A 236 -3.00 -1.31 10.08
N SER A 237 -2.19 -0.77 10.97
CA SER A 237 -1.28 -1.53 11.83
C SER A 237 -1.31 -0.95 13.26
N PRO A 238 -1.77 -1.70 14.28
CA PRO A 238 -2.19 -3.11 14.22
C PRO A 238 -3.46 -3.35 13.37
N LYS A 239 -3.72 -4.62 13.02
CA LYS A 239 -4.88 -4.98 12.18
C LYS A 239 -6.20 -4.67 12.89
N MET A 240 -7.24 -4.40 12.10
CA MET A 240 -8.61 -4.29 12.62
C MET A 240 -9.00 -5.56 13.39
N ASN A 241 -9.66 -5.38 14.54
CA ASN A 241 -10.25 -6.47 15.28
C ASN A 241 -11.50 -6.96 14.54
N PHE A 242 -11.64 -8.28 14.42
CA PHE A 242 -12.82 -8.90 13.83
C PHE A 242 -13.46 -9.82 14.85
N LEU A 243 -14.73 -9.56 15.15
CA LEU A 243 -15.54 -10.33 16.09
C LEU A 243 -16.72 -10.96 15.34
N GLN A 244 -17.01 -12.20 15.67
CA GLN A 244 -18.23 -12.88 15.24
C GLN A 244 -19.44 -12.13 15.79
N ALA A 245 -20.38 -11.84 14.89
CA ALA A 245 -21.62 -11.17 15.20
C ALA A 245 -22.78 -11.83 14.44
N SER A 246 -24.01 -11.47 14.77
CA SER A 246 -25.18 -11.80 13.98
C SER A 246 -26.20 -10.68 14.02
N LEU A 247 -26.99 -10.52 12.96
CA LEU A 247 -28.13 -9.61 12.99
C LEU A 247 -29.19 -10.16 13.95
N SER A 248 -29.67 -9.34 14.88
CA SER A 248 -30.66 -9.77 15.86
C SER A 248 -31.95 -10.24 15.18
N THR A 249 -32.49 -11.35 15.66
CA THR A 249 -33.75 -11.91 15.17
C THR A 249 -34.99 -11.20 15.75
N SER A 250 -34.82 -10.47 16.85
CA SER A 250 -35.91 -9.76 17.52
C SER A 250 -36.08 -8.31 17.04
N ASP A 251 -35.15 -7.80 16.23
CA ASP A 251 -35.17 -6.43 15.74
C ASP A 251 -35.62 -6.34 14.27
N SER A 252 -36.91 -6.01 14.08
CA SER A 252 -37.48 -5.76 12.75
C SER A 252 -36.84 -4.57 12.01
N SER A 253 -36.16 -3.67 12.72
CA SER A 253 -35.49 -2.51 12.11
C SER A 253 -34.12 -2.84 11.53
N ARG A 254 -33.60 -4.06 11.76
CA ARG A 254 -32.29 -4.55 11.26
C ARG A 254 -31.11 -3.67 11.67
N ARG A 255 -31.17 -3.08 12.87
CA ARG A 255 -30.11 -2.19 13.41
C ARG A 255 -29.33 -2.84 14.53
N THR A 256 -29.89 -3.87 15.14
CA THR A 256 -29.32 -4.51 16.32
C THR A 256 -28.50 -5.71 15.93
N ILE A 257 -27.25 -5.75 16.36
CA ILE A 257 -26.37 -6.91 16.21
C ILE A 257 -26.08 -7.52 17.58
N ASP A 258 -25.99 -8.85 17.62
CA ASP A 258 -25.45 -9.59 18.75
C ASP A 258 -23.94 -9.79 18.50
N VAL A 259 -23.08 -9.27 19.38
CA VAL A 259 -21.62 -9.36 19.28
C VAL A 259 -21.01 -9.40 20.68
N ALA A 260 -20.01 -10.27 20.88
CA ALA A 260 -19.32 -10.41 22.18
C ALA A 260 -20.27 -10.69 23.37
N GLY A 261 -21.38 -11.40 23.13
CA GLY A 261 -22.43 -11.64 24.13
C GLY A 261 -23.30 -10.43 24.48
N ARG A 262 -23.26 -9.35 23.67
CA ARG A 262 -24.01 -8.11 23.91
C ARG A 262 -24.81 -7.70 22.67
N GLN A 263 -25.87 -6.93 22.90
CA GLN A 263 -26.63 -6.27 21.85
C GLN A 263 -26.14 -4.85 21.64
N ILE A 264 -25.83 -4.51 20.38
CA ILE A 264 -25.40 -3.18 19.96
C ILE A 264 -26.37 -2.68 18.89
N VAL A 265 -26.97 -1.52 19.14
CA VAL A 265 -27.88 -0.85 18.20
C VAL A 265 -27.05 0.11 17.35
N LEU A 266 -27.07 -0.10 16.04
CA LEU A 266 -26.37 0.74 15.07
C LEU A 266 -27.25 1.93 14.63
N ASP A 267 -26.61 3.02 14.20
CA ASP A 267 -27.29 4.23 13.73
C ASP A 267 -28.02 4.05 12.39
N ARG A 268 -27.74 2.95 11.69
CA ARG A 268 -28.31 2.62 10.37
C ARG A 268 -28.74 1.16 10.30
N PRO A 269 -29.79 0.83 9.53
CA PRO A 269 -30.12 -0.56 9.24
C PRO A 269 -29.03 -1.21 8.39
N LEU A 270 -28.85 -2.52 8.55
CA LEU A 270 -27.94 -3.33 7.75
C LEU A 270 -28.68 -3.98 6.58
N ASP A 271 -27.99 -4.08 5.44
CA ASP A 271 -28.43 -4.86 4.28
C ASP A 271 -28.09 -6.35 4.50
N ALA A 272 -28.80 -6.99 5.43
CA ALA A 272 -28.65 -8.39 5.81
C ALA A 272 -30.00 -8.96 6.30
N GLU A 273 -30.15 -10.28 6.30
CA GLU A 273 -31.32 -10.98 6.83
C GLU A 273 -31.23 -11.17 8.36
N SER A 274 -32.39 -11.23 9.03
CA SER A 274 -32.44 -11.47 10.47
C SER A 274 -31.82 -12.83 10.82
N GLY A 275 -30.91 -12.86 11.79
CA GLY A 275 -30.15 -14.06 12.16
C GLY A 275 -28.95 -14.35 11.25
N GLU A 276 -28.71 -13.55 10.20
CA GLU A 276 -27.55 -13.72 9.34
C GLU A 276 -26.25 -13.52 10.14
N LYS A 277 -25.24 -14.33 9.80
CA LYS A 277 -23.91 -14.23 10.40
C LYS A 277 -23.21 -13.00 9.83
N LEU A 278 -22.67 -12.20 10.74
CA LEU A 278 -21.97 -10.97 10.44
C LEU A 278 -20.57 -11.02 11.06
N THR A 279 -19.70 -10.13 10.57
CA THR A 279 -18.43 -9.84 11.23
C THR A 279 -18.44 -8.37 11.66
N PHE A 280 -18.31 -8.14 12.96
CA PHE A 280 -18.09 -6.82 13.52
C PHE A 280 -16.61 -6.45 13.44
N GLY A 281 -16.31 -5.27 12.95
CA GLY A 281 -14.97 -4.72 12.80
C GLY A 281 -14.77 -3.45 13.61
N ILE A 282 -13.71 -3.38 14.40
CA ILE A 282 -13.30 -2.15 15.09
C ILE A 282 -11.78 -2.04 15.12
N ARG A 283 -11.25 -0.85 14.83
CA ARG A 283 -9.80 -0.64 14.82
C ARG A 283 -9.26 -0.59 16.26
N PRO A 284 -8.05 -1.11 16.54
CA PRO A 284 -7.46 -1.09 17.87
C PRO A 284 -7.43 0.30 18.54
N GLU A 285 -7.14 1.35 17.78
CA GLU A 285 -7.10 2.75 18.23
C GLU A 285 -8.49 3.37 18.47
N HIS A 286 -9.54 2.75 17.94
CA HIS A 286 -10.92 3.20 18.13
C HIS A 286 -11.58 2.55 19.36
N ILE A 287 -10.90 1.59 20.00
CA ILE A 287 -11.30 1.08 21.32
C ILE A 287 -10.71 2.01 22.38
N GLN A 288 -11.58 2.83 22.96
CA GLN A 288 -11.25 3.85 23.93
C GLN A 288 -11.99 3.56 25.23
N PRO A 289 -11.26 3.17 26.31
CA PRO A 289 -11.85 2.86 27.63
C PRO A 289 -12.77 3.94 28.21
N GLN A 290 -12.65 5.18 27.75
CA GLN A 290 -13.44 6.33 28.22
C GLN A 290 -14.68 6.63 27.38
N SER A 291 -14.87 5.95 26.23
CA SER A 291 -16.05 6.17 25.39
C SER A 291 -17.33 5.76 26.13
N GLN A 292 -18.41 6.52 25.91
CA GLN A 292 -19.73 6.23 26.46
C GLN A 292 -20.75 5.79 25.39
N SER A 293 -20.33 5.67 24.13
CA SER A 293 -21.21 5.40 22.99
C SER A 293 -21.66 3.92 22.94
N ALA A 294 -20.71 2.99 22.77
CA ALA A 294 -20.97 1.56 22.82
C ALA A 294 -19.84 0.81 23.54
N ASN A 295 -20.12 -0.43 23.98
CA ASN A 295 -19.16 -1.24 24.73
C ASN A 295 -19.32 -2.73 24.45
N LEU A 296 -18.21 -3.42 24.18
CA LEU A 296 -18.11 -4.88 24.02
C LEU A 296 -17.94 -5.63 25.36
N GLY A 297 -18.01 -4.91 26.49
CA GLY A 297 -17.82 -5.44 27.84
C GLY A 297 -16.44 -5.12 28.39
N GLU A 298 -15.95 -5.98 29.27
CA GLU A 298 -14.60 -5.90 29.82
C GLU A 298 -13.76 -7.04 29.26
N GLY A 299 -12.47 -6.78 29.06
CA GLY A 299 -11.49 -7.79 28.69
C GLY A 299 -10.35 -7.86 29.69
N THR A 300 -9.95 -9.06 30.07
CA THR A 300 -8.77 -9.29 30.93
C THR A 300 -7.49 -9.26 30.09
N ILE A 301 -6.56 -8.38 30.45
CA ILE A 301 -5.28 -8.20 29.76
C ILE A 301 -4.46 -9.49 29.82
N GLN A 302 -4.10 -9.99 28.65
CA GLN A 302 -3.24 -11.18 28.47
C GLN A 302 -1.79 -10.78 28.18
N LEU A 303 -1.59 -9.67 27.46
CA LEU A 303 -0.27 -9.15 27.11
C LEU A 303 -0.32 -7.62 26.96
N VAL A 304 0.79 -6.96 27.31
CA VAL A 304 1.00 -5.52 27.13
C VAL A 304 2.32 -5.30 26.40
N GLU A 305 2.31 -4.52 25.33
CA GLU A 305 3.50 -4.05 24.62
C GLU A 305 3.66 -2.54 24.82
N HIS A 306 4.82 -2.14 25.33
CA HIS A 306 5.18 -0.74 25.52
C HIS A 306 6.06 -0.26 24.37
N LEU A 307 5.51 0.57 23.47
CA LEU A 307 6.19 1.07 22.28
C LEU A 307 6.73 2.50 22.47
N GLY A 308 6.79 2.98 23.72
CA GLY A 308 7.23 4.33 24.07
C GLY A 308 6.13 5.38 23.85
N GLY A 309 5.75 5.64 22.60
CA GLY A 309 4.70 6.61 22.24
C GLY A 309 3.28 6.05 22.34
N SER A 310 3.14 4.74 22.44
CA SER A 310 1.87 4.04 22.54
C SER A 310 2.00 2.75 23.36
N THR A 311 0.85 2.23 23.80
CA THR A 311 0.72 0.96 24.50
C THR A 311 -0.27 0.08 23.75
N VAL A 312 0.16 -1.12 23.34
CA VAL A 312 -0.72 -2.12 22.72
C VAL A 312 -1.11 -3.15 23.78
N ILE A 313 -2.40 -3.45 23.86
CA ILE A 313 -2.97 -4.42 24.79
C ILE A 313 -3.59 -5.53 23.99
N TYR A 314 -3.31 -6.78 24.39
CA TYR A 314 -4.00 -7.96 23.89
C TYR A 314 -4.89 -8.52 25.00
N THR A 315 -6.15 -8.70 24.67
CA THR A 315 -7.21 -9.11 25.60
C THR A 315 -8.23 -9.99 24.88
N SER A 316 -9.28 -10.38 25.56
CA SER A 316 -10.40 -11.11 24.94
C SER A 316 -11.72 -10.64 25.53
N THR A 317 -12.77 -10.69 24.72
CA THR A 317 -14.14 -10.47 25.15
C THR A 317 -14.61 -11.57 26.12
N SER A 318 -15.76 -11.35 26.78
CA SER A 318 -16.32 -12.32 27.73
C SER A 318 -16.63 -13.70 27.14
N ASP A 319 -16.90 -13.77 25.84
CA ASP A 319 -17.11 -15.01 25.06
C ASP A 319 -15.81 -15.55 24.42
N GLY A 320 -14.64 -15.00 24.79
CA GLY A 320 -13.33 -15.54 24.43
C GLY A 320 -12.78 -15.09 23.07
N GLN A 321 -13.38 -14.10 22.41
CA GLN A 321 -12.88 -13.60 21.13
C GLN A 321 -11.70 -12.64 21.34
N PRO A 322 -10.59 -12.78 20.60
CA PRO A 322 -9.40 -11.96 20.80
C PRO A 322 -9.62 -10.51 20.36
N VAL A 323 -9.09 -9.57 21.14
CA VAL A 323 -9.16 -8.13 20.89
C VAL A 323 -7.79 -7.50 21.15
N THR A 324 -7.35 -6.67 20.21
CA THR A 324 -6.19 -5.78 20.34
C THR A 324 -6.67 -4.35 20.54
N VAL A 325 -6.12 -3.66 21.52
CA VAL A 325 -6.39 -2.24 21.81
C VAL A 325 -5.10 -1.45 21.68
N LEU A 326 -5.13 -0.30 21.00
CA LEU A 326 -3.99 0.60 20.86
C LEU A 326 -4.30 1.90 21.63
N LEU A 327 -3.55 2.17 22.69
CA LEU A 327 -3.70 3.37 23.51
C LEU A 327 -2.55 4.34 23.28
N GLU A 328 -2.86 5.63 23.27
CA GLU A 328 -1.87 6.69 23.17
C GLU A 328 -1.06 6.84 24.48
N GLY A 329 0.26 7.00 24.31
CA GLY A 329 1.20 7.19 25.41
C GLY A 329 1.51 5.93 26.20
N GLN A 330 2.22 6.14 27.31
CA GLN A 330 2.63 5.07 28.23
C GLN A 330 1.53 4.85 29.27
N LYS A 331 0.92 3.67 29.24
CA LYS A 331 -0.10 3.28 30.23
C LYS A 331 0.51 2.26 31.20
N PRO A 332 0.44 2.47 32.52
CA PRO A 332 1.02 1.56 33.52
C PRO A 332 0.11 0.34 33.79
N LEU A 333 -0.42 -0.27 32.74
CA LEU A 333 -1.34 -1.41 32.80
C LEU A 333 -0.57 -2.73 32.96
N ARG A 334 -1.19 -3.71 33.63
CA ARG A 334 -0.56 -5.02 33.90
C ARG A 334 -1.40 -6.18 33.39
N ILE A 335 -0.71 -7.29 33.13
CA ILE A 335 -1.36 -8.58 32.82
C ILE A 335 -2.29 -8.95 33.98
N GLY A 336 -3.50 -9.40 33.64
CA GLY A 336 -4.55 -9.78 34.60
C GLY A 336 -5.49 -8.65 35.00
N GLU A 337 -5.17 -7.38 34.70
CA GLU A 337 -6.11 -6.27 34.90
C GLU A 337 -7.27 -6.35 33.89
N THR A 338 -8.44 -5.84 34.25
CA THR A 338 -9.58 -5.70 33.33
C THR A 338 -9.63 -4.29 32.75
N VAL A 339 -9.96 -4.20 31.47
CA VAL A 339 -10.15 -2.92 30.77
C VAL A 339 -11.49 -2.90 30.04
N PRO A 340 -12.24 -1.78 30.06
CA PRO A 340 -13.47 -1.67 29.30
C PRO A 340 -13.14 -1.55 27.80
N LEU A 341 -13.90 -2.28 26.99
CA LEU A 341 -13.80 -2.31 25.53
C LEU A 341 -14.85 -1.39 24.91
N ALA A 342 -14.81 -0.13 25.34
CA ALA A 342 -15.71 0.91 24.86
C ALA A 342 -15.19 1.55 23.56
N PHE A 343 -16.09 2.04 22.71
CA PHE A 343 -15.77 2.62 21.40
C PHE A 343 -16.90 3.56 20.94
N ASP A 344 -16.67 4.30 19.85
CA ASP A 344 -17.70 5.10 19.19
C ASP A 344 -18.34 4.30 18.05
N LEU A 345 -19.68 4.22 18.02
CA LEU A 345 -20.45 3.55 16.96
C LEU A 345 -20.08 4.04 15.55
N ALA A 346 -19.73 5.33 15.40
CA ALA A 346 -19.32 5.88 14.11
C ALA A 346 -18.05 5.22 13.53
N ASN A 347 -17.24 4.59 14.39
CA ASN A 347 -16.00 3.91 14.04
C ASN A 347 -16.17 2.40 13.82
N ALA A 348 -17.38 1.87 14.02
CA ALA A 348 -17.68 0.46 13.83
C ALA A 348 -17.89 0.13 12.33
N HIS A 349 -17.44 -1.06 11.96
CA HIS A 349 -17.68 -1.64 10.66
C HIS A 349 -18.44 -2.95 10.82
N VAL A 350 -19.28 -3.29 9.84
CA VAL A 350 -19.98 -4.57 9.80
C VAL A 350 -19.84 -5.14 8.41
N PHE A 351 -19.52 -6.44 8.36
CA PHE A 351 -19.36 -7.18 7.11
C PHE A 351 -20.32 -8.37 7.10
N GLY A 352 -20.93 -8.63 5.95
CA GLY A 352 -21.76 -9.82 5.72
C GLY A 352 -20.92 -11.09 5.63
N GLU A 353 -21.57 -12.24 5.47
CA GLU A 353 -20.90 -13.54 5.35
C GLU A 353 -20.02 -13.64 4.09
N ASP A 354 -20.36 -12.90 3.03
CA ASP A 354 -19.55 -12.77 1.82
C ASP A 354 -18.30 -11.86 1.99
N GLY A 355 -18.13 -11.28 3.17
CA GLY A 355 -17.05 -10.38 3.55
C GLY A 355 -17.21 -8.95 3.02
N ARG A 356 -18.29 -8.60 2.33
CA ARG A 356 -18.58 -7.23 1.91
C ARG A 356 -19.12 -6.41 3.07
N ARG A 357 -18.86 -5.12 3.07
CA ARG A 357 -19.41 -4.20 4.07
C ARG A 357 -20.93 -4.04 3.87
N VAL A 358 -21.70 -4.22 4.94
CA VAL A 358 -23.17 -4.07 4.99
C VAL A 358 -23.61 -2.85 5.77
#